data_AF-A0A183DVK5-F1
#
_entry.id   AF-A0A183DVK5-F1
#
_cell.length_a   1.000
_cell.length_b   1.000
_cell.length_c   1.000
_cell.angle_alpha   90.00
_cell.angle_beta   90.00
_cell.angle_gamma   90.00
#
_symmetry.space_group_name_H-M   'P 1'
#
loop_
_entity.id
_entity.type
_entity.pdbx_description
1 polymer ?
#
loop_
_entity_poly.entity_id
_entity_poly.type
_entity_poly.pdbx_seq_one_letter_code
_entity_poly.pdbx_strand_id
1 'polypeptide(L)'
;MLGGAGLVRFCHYNNKGGVAAAGAVATTTTRTTTGTIAAAIATMEIEVRQGNGVFYKAFVKSIKTDTVVVSYGNDAKTEEVKFEDCRLPPRTTKAEVLKVGDIVEALMQQDGEAIFGWQKAKIKELRGDLAAIESVEGPHRMDIVSSEHIRTLPVKCTPLKQSQFKHAKIAVPDDLRAYFKRPESYADFAATVKSVFVEYDEENGNLLLSTFEEQAVKRATILSDMYFKDSRQKMQLLQRQEVISFYSVF
;
A
#
# COMPACT_ATOMS: atom_id res chain seq x y z
N MET A 1 -19.74 -57.42 -16.61
CA MET A 1 -20.39 -56.12 -16.37
C MET A 1 -20.65 -56.01 -14.88
N LEU A 2 -20.07 -54.96 -14.27
CA LEU A 2 -20.53 -54.12 -13.14
C LEU A 2 -21.24 -54.82 -11.96
N GLY A 3 -20.92 -54.57 -10.69
CA GLY A 3 -20.14 -53.51 -10.05
C GLY A 3 -20.50 -53.55 -8.55
N GLY A 4 -19.48 -53.42 -7.69
CA GLY A 4 -19.56 -53.61 -6.25
C GLY A 4 -20.20 -52.46 -5.46
N ALA A 5 -20.52 -52.79 -4.22
CA ALA A 5 -21.18 -51.98 -3.20
C ALA A 5 -20.43 -50.70 -2.78
N GLY A 6 -21.19 -49.67 -2.40
CA GLY A 6 -20.70 -48.45 -1.78
C GLY A 6 -21.81 -47.71 -1.03
N LEU A 7 -21.80 -47.84 0.29
CA LEU A 7 -22.71 -47.29 1.29
C LEU A 7 -22.70 -45.74 1.30
N VAL A 8 -23.85 -45.09 1.14
CA VAL A 8 -24.00 -43.63 1.34
C VAL A 8 -24.87 -43.40 2.57
N ARG A 9 -24.30 -42.78 3.62
CA ARG A 9 -25.01 -42.38 4.83
C ARG A 9 -25.09 -40.85 4.86
N PHE A 10 -26.32 -40.34 4.80
CA PHE A 10 -26.67 -38.95 5.07
C PHE A 10 -26.50 -38.63 6.56
N CYS A 11 -26.07 -37.40 6.86
CA CYS A 11 -26.58 -36.67 8.03
C CYS A 11 -26.65 -35.17 7.72
N HIS A 12 -27.87 -34.65 7.86
CA HIS A 12 -28.22 -33.23 7.95
C HIS A 12 -27.56 -32.59 9.18
N TYR A 13 -27.28 -31.28 9.12
CA TYR A 13 -27.25 -30.45 10.32
C TYR A 13 -27.97 -29.12 10.12
N ASN A 14 -28.71 -28.75 11.17
CA ASN A 14 -29.79 -27.79 11.24
C ASN A 14 -29.40 -26.32 11.02
N ASN A 15 -30.31 -25.62 10.36
CA ASN A 15 -30.46 -24.17 10.39
C ASN A 15 -31.45 -23.78 11.51
N LYS A 16 -30.99 -23.06 12.54
CA LYS A 16 -31.85 -22.26 13.43
C LYS A 16 -31.07 -21.10 14.08
N GLY A 17 -31.49 -19.89 13.73
CA GLY A 17 -31.80 -18.83 14.70
C GLY A 17 -30.70 -17.80 14.98
N GLY A 18 -31.06 -16.51 14.84
CA GLY A 18 -30.37 -15.42 15.54
C GLY A 18 -30.23 -14.14 14.73
N VAL A 19 -31.33 -13.40 14.58
CA VAL A 19 -31.28 -11.97 14.22
C VAL A 19 -30.66 -11.21 15.41
N ALA A 20 -29.55 -10.51 15.18
CA ALA A 20 -29.06 -9.49 16.09
C ALA A 20 -28.61 -8.27 15.30
N ALA A 21 -29.42 -7.21 15.40
CA ALA A 21 -29.07 -5.87 14.96
C ALA A 21 -27.87 -5.36 15.77
N ALA A 22 -26.80 -4.95 15.09
CA ALA A 22 -25.73 -4.18 15.70
C ALA A 22 -25.96 -2.71 15.38
N GLY A 23 -26.43 -1.98 16.40
CA GLY A 23 -26.55 -0.54 16.38
C GLY A 23 -25.18 0.15 16.26
N ALA A 24 -25.21 1.34 15.69
CA ALA A 24 -24.09 2.27 15.65
C ALA A 24 -23.58 2.53 17.09
N VAL A 25 -22.30 2.24 17.33
CA VAL A 25 -21.59 2.67 18.53
C VAL A 25 -20.51 3.64 18.09
N ALA A 26 -20.67 4.89 18.52
CA ALA A 26 -19.70 5.95 18.37
C ALA A 26 -18.39 5.58 19.09
N THR A 27 -17.28 5.52 18.36
CA THR A 27 -15.97 5.23 18.97
C THR A 27 -15.31 6.53 19.40
N THR A 28 -15.45 6.84 20.68
CA THR A 28 -14.68 7.85 21.40
C THR A 28 -13.19 7.52 21.33
N THR A 29 -12.39 8.39 20.73
CA THR A 29 -10.94 8.33 20.67
C THR A 29 -10.34 8.61 22.06
N THR A 30 -9.81 7.58 22.73
CA THR A 30 -8.98 7.75 23.92
C THR A 30 -7.51 7.85 23.54
N ARG A 31 -6.89 8.99 23.92
CA ARG A 31 -5.45 9.27 23.86
C ARG A 31 -4.66 8.32 24.77
N THR A 32 -3.58 7.75 24.26
CA THR A 32 -2.49 7.18 25.07
C THR A 32 -1.18 7.89 24.75
N THR A 33 -0.57 8.43 25.80
CA THR A 33 0.67 9.18 25.82
C THR A 33 1.86 8.22 25.84
N THR A 34 2.52 8.03 24.71
CA THR A 34 3.93 7.64 24.59
C THR A 34 4.34 7.85 23.13
N GLY A 35 5.52 8.43 22.89
CA GLY A 35 5.96 8.95 21.60
C GLY A 35 6.07 7.92 20.49
N THR A 36 4.93 7.63 19.85
CA THR A 36 4.83 7.08 18.51
C THR A 36 3.81 7.95 17.81
N ILE A 37 4.30 8.98 17.09
CA ILE A 37 3.44 9.80 16.24
C ILE A 37 2.72 8.82 15.32
N ALA A 38 1.39 8.89 15.35
CA ALA A 38 0.48 8.00 14.64
C ALA A 38 1.04 7.69 13.26
N ALA A 39 1.19 6.39 12.98
CA ALA A 39 1.66 5.86 11.72
C ALA A 39 0.96 6.60 10.57
N ALA A 40 1.68 7.53 9.95
CA ALA A 40 1.30 8.08 8.65
C ALA A 40 1.04 6.85 7.77
N ILE A 41 -0.19 6.76 7.24
CA ILE A 41 -0.64 5.69 6.36
C ILE A 41 0.51 5.39 5.40
N ALA A 42 1.11 4.22 5.54
CA ALA A 42 2.34 3.88 4.83
C ALA A 42 2.04 3.90 3.33
N THR A 43 2.52 4.93 2.63
CA THR A 43 2.21 5.14 1.20
C THR A 43 3.23 4.49 0.27
N MET A 44 4.34 3.98 0.80
CA MET A 44 5.45 3.46 0.01
C MET A 44 5.30 1.96 -0.21
N GLU A 45 4.66 1.63 -1.31
CA GLU A 45 4.40 0.28 -1.77
C GLU A 45 5.64 -0.37 -2.40
N ILE A 46 5.90 -1.62 -2.02
CA ILE A 46 6.92 -2.48 -2.61
C ILE A 46 6.34 -3.89 -2.83
N GLU A 47 7.09 -4.71 -3.56
CA GLU A 47 6.82 -6.13 -3.73
C GLU A 47 7.92 -6.94 -3.03
N VAL A 48 7.51 -7.88 -2.17
CA VAL A 48 8.41 -8.72 -1.38
C VAL A 48 8.28 -10.16 -1.80
N ARG A 49 9.40 -10.77 -2.21
CA ARG A 49 9.48 -12.20 -2.52
C ARG A 49 9.44 -13.00 -1.24
N GLN A 50 8.52 -13.95 -1.17
CA GLN A 50 8.43 -14.89 -0.06
C GLN A 50 9.09 -16.23 -0.41
N GLY A 51 9.24 -17.11 0.58
CA GLY A 51 9.91 -18.41 0.41
C GLY A 51 9.27 -19.34 -0.63
N ASN A 52 8.01 -19.09 -1.00
CA ASN A 52 7.31 -19.77 -2.08
C ASN A 52 7.62 -19.22 -3.49
N GLY A 53 8.47 -18.20 -3.60
CA GLY A 53 8.84 -17.54 -4.86
C GLY A 53 7.84 -16.51 -5.38
N VAL A 54 6.73 -16.29 -4.67
CA VAL A 54 5.68 -15.32 -5.04
C VAL A 54 6.02 -13.96 -4.46
N PHE A 55 5.74 -12.90 -5.24
CA PHE A 55 5.91 -11.52 -4.81
C PHE A 55 4.59 -10.95 -4.28
N TYR A 56 4.60 -10.52 -3.02
CA TYR A 56 3.44 -9.95 -2.35
C TYR A 56 3.55 -8.44 -2.21
N LYS A 57 2.43 -7.74 -2.39
CA LYS A 57 2.33 -6.31 -2.13
C LYS A 57 2.52 -6.03 -0.64
N ALA A 58 3.46 -5.16 -0.32
CA ALA A 58 3.76 -4.75 1.04
C ALA A 58 3.96 -3.23 1.11
N PHE A 59 3.84 -2.68 2.31
CA PHE A 59 4.06 -1.27 2.59
C PHE A 59 5.25 -1.11 3.54
N VAL A 60 6.21 -0.28 3.16
CA VAL A 60 7.37 0.03 4.00
C VAL A 60 6.90 0.75 5.26
N LYS A 61 7.46 0.37 6.40
CA LYS A 61 7.24 0.99 7.72
C LYS A 61 8.49 1.62 8.29
N SER A 62 9.64 1.00 8.08
CA SER A 62 10.95 1.52 8.49
C SER A 62 12.03 0.93 7.61
N ILE A 63 13.14 1.65 7.46
CA ILE A 63 14.30 1.19 6.71
C ILE A 63 15.48 1.10 7.67
N LYS A 64 16.17 -0.03 7.66
CA LYS A 64 17.37 -0.31 8.46
C LYS A 64 18.60 -0.39 7.54
N THR A 65 19.74 -0.75 8.11
CA THR A 65 20.99 -0.86 7.35
C THR A 65 20.89 -1.90 6.24
N ASP A 66 20.49 -3.13 6.55
CA ASP A 66 20.49 -4.25 5.59
C ASP A 66 19.10 -4.81 5.29
N THR A 67 18.08 -4.27 5.97
CA THR A 67 16.71 -4.77 5.94
C THR A 67 15.71 -3.63 5.85
N VAL A 68 14.48 -3.99 5.50
CA VAL A 68 13.32 -3.11 5.51
C VAL A 68 12.23 -3.78 6.35
N VAL A 69 11.56 -2.98 7.18
CA VAL A 69 10.40 -3.42 7.95
C VAL A 69 9.15 -3.07 7.15
N VAL A 70 8.29 -4.05 6.92
CA VAL A 70 7.10 -3.94 6.05
C VAL A 70 5.85 -4.43 6.75
N SER A 71 4.68 -4.06 6.25
CA SER A 71 3.39 -4.70 6.57
C SER A 71 2.67 -5.11 5.29
N TYR A 72 1.80 -6.12 5.37
CA TYR A 72 0.95 -6.55 4.25
C TYR A 72 -0.47 -6.05 4.47
N GLY A 73 -1.07 -5.47 3.43
CA GLY A 73 -2.41 -4.88 3.53
C GLY A 73 -2.53 -3.85 4.68
N ASN A 74 -3.63 -3.92 5.42
CA ASN A 74 -3.91 -3.08 6.58
C ASN A 74 -3.49 -3.72 7.92
N ASP A 75 -2.70 -4.79 7.89
CA ASP A 75 -2.31 -5.49 9.10
C ASP A 75 -1.38 -4.63 9.96
N ALA A 76 -1.62 -4.67 11.28
CA ALA A 76 -0.72 -4.08 12.27
C ALA A 76 0.58 -4.89 12.43
N LYS A 77 0.58 -6.15 11.97
CA LYS A 77 1.75 -7.02 12.01
C LYS A 77 2.79 -6.55 11.01
N THR A 78 4.03 -6.44 11.49
CA THR A 78 5.19 -6.12 10.65
C THR A 78 6.10 -7.33 10.48
N GLU A 79 6.85 -7.32 9.38
CA GLU A 79 7.88 -8.30 9.07
C GLU A 79 9.16 -7.56 8.68
N GLU A 80 10.31 -8.09 9.08
CA GLU A 80 11.62 -7.58 8.66
C GLU A 80 12.17 -8.46 7.53
N VAL A 81 12.41 -7.84 6.37
CA VAL A 81 12.81 -8.54 5.15
C VAL A 81 14.06 -7.91 4.56
N LYS A 82 14.85 -8.71 3.84
CA LYS A 82 16.09 -8.25 3.21
C LYS A 82 15.81 -7.48 1.93
N PHE A 83 16.69 -6.55 1.59
CA PHE A 83 16.59 -5.82 0.32
C PHE A 83 16.63 -6.72 -0.92
N GLU A 84 17.34 -7.85 -0.86
CA GLU A 84 17.46 -8.81 -1.97
C GLU A 84 16.13 -9.45 -2.39
N ASP A 85 15.16 -9.49 -1.48
CA ASP A 85 13.81 -10.01 -1.73
C ASP A 85 12.82 -8.88 -2.06
N CYS A 86 13.25 -7.62 -2.07
CA CYS A 86 12.40 -6.47 -2.28
C CYS A 86 12.59 -5.86 -3.67
N ARG A 87 11.48 -5.45 -4.31
CA ARG A 87 11.49 -4.68 -5.55
C ARG A 87 10.38 -3.62 -5.56
N LEU A 88 10.60 -2.53 -6.30
CA LEU A 88 9.54 -1.59 -6.61
C LEU A 88 8.64 -2.18 -7.71
N PRO A 89 7.30 -2.01 -7.60
CA PRO A 89 6.40 -2.33 -8.68
C PRO A 89 6.79 -1.54 -9.95
N PRO A 90 6.51 -2.09 -11.13
CA PRO A 90 6.82 -1.41 -12.38
C PRO A 90 6.02 -0.12 -12.52
N ARG A 91 6.70 0.95 -12.96
CA ARG A 91 6.12 2.30 -13.02
C ARG A 91 5.10 2.50 -14.14
N THR A 92 5.24 1.72 -15.21
CA THR A 92 4.35 1.75 -16.36
C THR A 92 4.31 0.36 -16.97
N THR A 93 3.14 -0.26 -16.97
CA THR A 93 2.86 -1.41 -17.83
C THR A 93 2.43 -0.83 -19.17
N LYS A 94 3.36 -0.66 -20.11
CA LYS A 94 2.91 -0.48 -21.50
C LYS A 94 2.12 -1.73 -21.86
N ALA A 95 0.94 -1.55 -22.47
CA ALA A 95 0.17 -2.67 -22.99
C ALA A 95 0.98 -3.32 -24.12
N GLU A 96 1.73 -4.36 -23.77
CA GLU A 96 2.38 -5.23 -24.74
C GLU A 96 1.37 -6.28 -25.19
N VAL A 97 1.47 -6.67 -26.46
CA VAL A 97 0.56 -7.66 -27.05
C VAL A 97 0.91 -9.03 -26.48
N LEU A 98 -0.02 -9.60 -25.71
CA LEU A 98 0.09 -10.94 -25.12
C LEU A 98 -0.13 -12.02 -26.19
N LYS A 99 0.61 -13.12 -26.10
CA LYS A 99 0.44 -14.31 -26.96
C LYS A 99 0.33 -15.58 -26.14
N VAL A 100 -0.41 -16.55 -26.68
CA VAL A 100 -0.45 -17.91 -26.12
C VAL A 100 0.96 -18.50 -26.13
N GLY A 101 1.37 -19.08 -25.01
CA GLY A 101 2.69 -19.64 -24.80
C GLY A 101 3.70 -18.69 -24.14
N ASP A 102 3.41 -17.38 -24.08
CA ASP A 102 4.28 -16.41 -23.40
C ASP A 102 4.43 -16.73 -21.91
N ILE A 103 5.63 -16.48 -21.39
CA ILE A 103 5.89 -16.48 -19.95
C ILE A 103 5.77 -15.04 -19.45
N VAL A 104 4.91 -14.84 -18.46
CA VAL A 104 4.53 -13.54 -17.90
C VAL A 104 4.56 -13.60 -16.38
N GLU A 105 4.55 -12.45 -15.71
CA GLU A 105 4.15 -12.37 -14.31
C GLU A 105 2.66 -12.05 -14.25
N ALA A 106 1.88 -12.88 -13.58
CA ALA A 106 0.46 -12.69 -13.37
C ALA A 106 0.16 -12.47 -11.89
N LEU A 107 -0.78 -11.59 -11.59
CA LEU A 107 -1.33 -11.43 -10.26
C LEU A 107 -2.38 -12.53 -10.04
N MET A 108 -2.01 -13.56 -9.28
CA MET A 108 -2.82 -14.76 -9.07
C MET A 108 -3.28 -14.83 -7.61
N GLN A 109 -4.45 -15.41 -7.39
CA GLN A 109 -4.92 -15.70 -6.04
C GLN A 109 -4.04 -16.78 -5.39
N GLN A 110 -3.65 -16.55 -4.14
CA GLN A 110 -2.84 -17.45 -3.31
C GLN A 110 -3.70 -18.07 -2.20
N ASP A 111 -3.08 -18.81 -1.28
CA ASP A 111 -3.81 -19.42 -0.16
C ASP A 111 -4.43 -18.35 0.74
N GLY A 112 -5.74 -18.44 0.94
CA GLY A 112 -6.53 -17.47 1.68
C GLY A 112 -7.44 -16.63 0.78
N GLU A 113 -8.58 -16.21 1.33
CA GLU A 113 -9.49 -15.33 0.62
C GLU A 113 -8.84 -13.94 0.44
N ALA A 114 -8.91 -13.40 -0.78
CA ALA A 114 -8.39 -12.09 -1.15
C ALA A 114 -6.86 -11.88 -1.00
N ILE A 115 -6.07 -12.94 -0.91
CA ILE A 115 -4.60 -12.84 -0.97
C ILE A 115 -4.15 -13.03 -2.41
N PHE A 116 -3.50 -12.01 -2.96
CA PHE A 116 -2.98 -12.02 -4.32
C PHE A 116 -1.47 -11.80 -4.33
N GLY A 117 -0.79 -12.45 -5.26
CA GLY A 117 0.66 -12.32 -5.44
C GLY A 117 1.07 -12.42 -6.90
N TRP A 118 2.13 -11.71 -7.25
CA TRP A 118 2.74 -11.79 -8.58
C TRP A 118 3.57 -13.06 -8.68
N GLN A 119 3.22 -13.91 -9.64
CA GLN A 119 3.86 -15.20 -9.88
C GLN A 119 4.12 -15.38 -11.36
N LYS A 120 5.24 -16.03 -11.71
CA LYS A 120 5.50 -16.35 -13.11
C LYS A 120 4.55 -17.44 -13.59
N ALA A 121 3.92 -17.21 -14.73
CA ALA A 121 2.96 -18.12 -15.34
C ALA A 121 3.09 -18.14 -16.86
N LYS A 122 2.60 -19.21 -17.48
CA LYS A 122 2.51 -19.38 -18.93
C LYS A 122 1.08 -19.15 -19.39
N ILE A 123 0.90 -18.36 -20.44
CA ILE A 123 -0.42 -18.16 -21.06
C ILE A 123 -0.82 -19.42 -21.83
N LYS A 124 -1.98 -19.99 -21.50
CA LYS A 124 -2.54 -21.19 -22.13
C LYS A 124 -3.61 -20.88 -23.16
N GLU A 125 -4.44 -19.89 -22.88
CA GLU A 125 -5.50 -19.42 -23.76
C GLU A 125 -5.67 -17.91 -23.57
N LEU A 126 -6.02 -17.21 -24.64
CA LEU A 126 -6.42 -15.81 -24.61
C LEU A 126 -7.85 -15.71 -25.15
N ARG A 127 -8.74 -15.04 -24.42
CA ARG A 127 -10.12 -14.80 -24.81
C ARG A 127 -10.55 -13.39 -24.41
N GLY A 128 -10.56 -12.49 -25.40
CA GLY A 128 -10.85 -11.08 -25.14
C GLY A 128 -9.79 -10.46 -24.24
N ASP A 129 -10.22 -9.92 -23.10
CA ASP A 129 -9.39 -9.34 -22.05
C ASP A 129 -8.96 -10.35 -20.97
N LEU A 130 -9.38 -11.61 -21.08
CA LEU A 130 -9.04 -12.67 -20.13
C LEU A 130 -7.95 -13.59 -20.68
N ALA A 131 -7.10 -14.07 -19.80
CA ALA A 131 -6.07 -15.06 -20.09
C ALA A 131 -6.16 -16.22 -19.10
N ALA A 132 -6.25 -17.44 -19.62
CA ALA A 132 -6.04 -18.64 -18.82
C ALA A 132 -4.52 -18.87 -18.68
N ILE A 133 -4.05 -19.02 -17.45
CA ILE A 133 -2.63 -19.10 -17.13
C ILE A 133 -2.33 -20.32 -16.24
N GLU A 134 -1.10 -20.80 -16.34
CA GLU A 134 -0.56 -21.87 -15.49
C GLU A 134 0.77 -21.43 -14.90
N SER A 135 0.92 -21.50 -13.57
CA SER A 135 2.16 -21.16 -12.89
C SER A 135 3.36 -21.97 -13.40
N VAL A 136 4.51 -21.33 -13.57
CA VAL A 136 5.77 -22.00 -13.97
C VAL A 136 6.80 -22.08 -12.85
N GLU A 137 6.69 -21.22 -11.85
CA GLU A 137 7.54 -21.18 -10.66
C GLU A 137 6.66 -21.02 -9.41
N GLY A 138 7.10 -21.54 -8.26
CA GLY A 138 6.34 -21.49 -7.01
C GLY A 138 5.23 -22.56 -6.93
N PRO A 139 4.17 -22.33 -6.11
CA PRO A 139 3.06 -23.27 -5.97
C PRO A 139 2.33 -23.47 -7.30
N HIS A 140 2.07 -24.74 -7.67
CA HIS A 140 1.36 -25.05 -8.90
C HIS A 140 -0.10 -24.58 -8.83
N ARG A 141 -0.50 -23.67 -9.72
CA ARG A 141 -1.86 -23.11 -9.83
C ARG A 141 -2.24 -22.85 -11.29
N MET A 142 -3.53 -22.98 -11.58
CA MET A 142 -4.16 -22.48 -12.80
C MET A 142 -5.17 -21.40 -12.41
N ASP A 143 -5.24 -20.33 -13.19
CA ASP A 143 -6.11 -19.19 -12.92
C ASP A 143 -6.59 -18.55 -14.24
N ILE A 144 -7.66 -17.77 -14.17
CA ILE A 144 -8.13 -16.91 -15.26
C ILE A 144 -8.03 -15.47 -14.79
N VAL A 145 -7.12 -14.72 -15.40
CA VAL A 145 -6.83 -13.34 -15.00
C VAL A 145 -7.16 -12.36 -16.12
N SER A 146 -7.56 -11.15 -15.73
CA SER A 146 -7.66 -10.01 -16.65
C SER A 146 -6.27 -9.62 -17.16
N SER A 147 -6.20 -9.14 -18.40
CA SER A 147 -4.97 -8.65 -19.04
C SER A 147 -4.29 -7.52 -18.25
N GLU A 148 -5.04 -6.76 -17.46
CA GLU A 148 -4.50 -5.72 -16.55
C GLU A 148 -3.70 -6.31 -15.37
N HIS A 149 -3.97 -7.57 -15.03
CA HIS A 149 -3.29 -8.35 -14.00
C HIS A 149 -2.14 -9.18 -14.57
N ILE A 150 -1.69 -8.86 -15.80
CA ILE A 150 -0.55 -9.49 -16.45
C ILE A 150 0.52 -8.44 -16.73
N ARG A 151 1.76 -8.79 -16.39
CA ARG A 151 2.98 -8.04 -16.74
C ARG A 151 3.85 -8.95 -17.59
N THR A 152 4.29 -8.47 -18.74
CA THR A 152 5.26 -9.21 -19.55
C THR A 152 6.61 -9.23 -18.83
N LEU A 153 7.40 -10.31 -18.96
CA LEU A 153 8.73 -10.38 -18.33
C LEU A 153 9.71 -9.27 -18.72
N PRO A 154 9.65 -8.65 -19.92
CA PRO A 154 10.41 -7.45 -20.22
C PRO A 154 10.13 -6.26 -19.29
N VAL A 155 8.99 -6.23 -18.58
CA VAL A 155 8.65 -5.20 -17.60
C VAL A 155 9.66 -5.25 -16.45
N LYS A 156 10.50 -4.22 -16.36
CA LYS A 156 11.55 -4.13 -15.34
C LYS A 156 10.97 -3.68 -14.00
N CYS A 157 10.81 -4.62 -13.08
CA CYS A 157 10.76 -4.32 -11.65
C CYS A 157 12.14 -3.84 -11.18
N THR A 158 12.19 -2.85 -10.29
CA THR A 158 13.46 -2.29 -9.82
C THR A 158 13.83 -2.93 -8.48
N PRO A 159 14.92 -3.70 -8.38
CA PRO A 159 15.37 -4.23 -7.09
C PRO A 159 15.65 -3.09 -6.10
N LEU A 160 15.29 -3.29 -4.84
CA LEU A 160 15.60 -2.32 -3.79
C LEU A 160 17.04 -2.47 -3.32
N LYS A 161 17.66 -1.33 -2.99
CA LYS A 161 18.94 -1.22 -2.30
C LYS A 161 18.85 -0.07 -1.30
N GLN A 162 19.56 -0.18 -0.19
CA GLN A 162 19.62 0.88 0.82
C GLN A 162 20.05 2.24 0.21
N SER A 163 21.04 2.23 -0.69
CA SER A 163 21.55 3.45 -1.35
C SER A 163 20.53 4.15 -2.26
N GLN A 164 19.41 3.51 -2.59
CA GLN A 164 18.33 4.13 -3.35
C GLN A 164 17.36 4.90 -2.47
N PHE A 165 17.48 4.80 -1.14
CA PHE A 165 16.66 5.60 -0.23
C PHE A 165 17.15 7.04 -0.27
N LYS A 166 16.30 7.92 -0.80
CA LYS A 166 16.59 9.34 -1.02
C LYS A 166 15.98 10.16 0.08
N HIS A 167 16.73 11.17 0.51
CA HIS A 167 16.25 12.23 1.38
C HIS A 167 16.23 13.56 0.64
N ALA A 168 15.15 14.32 0.79
CA ALA A 168 15.01 15.67 0.26
C ALA A 168 14.38 16.58 1.32
N LYS A 169 14.49 17.90 1.14
CA LYS A 169 13.94 18.89 2.06
C LYS A 169 13.14 19.95 1.29
N ILE A 170 12.03 20.40 1.86
CA ILE A 170 11.24 21.51 1.35
C ILE A 170 11.06 22.52 2.49
N ALA A 171 11.55 23.75 2.27
CA ALA A 171 11.44 24.80 3.27
C ALA A 171 9.97 25.21 3.46
N VAL A 172 9.52 25.25 4.71
CA VAL A 172 8.19 25.71 5.07
C VAL A 172 8.22 27.23 5.25
N PRO A 173 7.32 27.98 4.60
CA PRO A 173 7.18 29.41 4.81
C PRO A 173 6.95 29.77 6.28
N ASP A 174 7.57 30.85 6.75
CA ASP A 174 7.58 31.23 8.17
C ASP A 174 6.19 31.36 8.79
N ASP A 175 5.23 31.88 8.03
CA ASP A 175 3.83 32.03 8.43
C ASP A 175 3.11 30.70 8.69
N LEU A 176 3.61 29.61 8.11
CA LEU A 176 3.03 28.27 8.21
C LEU A 176 3.76 27.35 9.20
N ARG A 177 4.91 27.75 9.76
CA ARG A 177 5.69 26.88 10.66
C ARG A 177 4.89 26.38 11.86
N ALA A 178 4.05 27.23 12.45
CA ALA A 178 3.16 26.85 13.56
C ALA A 178 2.07 25.85 13.12
N TYR A 179 1.56 25.99 11.89
CA TYR A 179 0.58 25.08 11.31
C TYR A 179 1.16 23.67 11.13
N PHE A 180 2.41 23.58 10.68
CA PHE A 180 3.08 22.31 10.38
C PHE A 180 3.59 21.52 11.60
N LYS A 181 3.51 22.07 12.82
CA LYS A 181 3.75 21.31 14.06
C LYS A 181 2.74 20.18 14.27
N ARG A 182 1.57 20.25 13.62
CA ARG A 182 0.52 19.24 13.72
C ARG A 182 0.80 18.06 12.78
N PRO A 183 0.88 16.81 13.26
CA PRO A 183 1.15 15.65 12.41
C PRO A 183 0.20 15.47 11.24
N GLU A 184 -1.07 15.82 11.42
CA GLU A 184 -2.09 15.70 10.38
C GLU A 184 -1.78 16.60 9.17
N SER A 185 -1.11 17.74 9.41
CA SER A 185 -0.81 18.73 8.37
C SER A 185 0.19 18.23 7.33
N TYR A 186 1.21 17.47 7.71
CA TYR A 186 2.17 16.89 6.78
C TYR A 186 1.80 15.46 6.37
N ALA A 187 0.95 14.77 7.14
CA ALA A 187 0.35 13.50 6.72
C ALA A 187 -0.54 13.68 5.46
N ASP A 188 -1.36 14.73 5.42
CA ASP A 188 -2.15 15.12 4.23
C ASP A 188 -1.25 15.38 3.01
N PHE A 189 -0.11 16.04 3.23
CA PHE A 189 0.87 16.29 2.17
C PHE A 189 1.50 14.97 1.67
N ALA A 190 1.92 14.08 2.57
CA ALA A 190 2.45 12.77 2.23
C ALA A 190 1.44 11.94 1.42
N ALA A 191 0.17 11.94 1.83
CA ALA A 191 -0.92 11.27 1.12
C ALA A 191 -1.13 11.82 -0.29
N THR A 192 -0.99 13.14 -0.46
CA THR A 192 -1.10 13.81 -1.76
C THR A 192 0.07 13.48 -2.68
N VAL A 193 1.30 13.45 -2.15
CA VAL A 193 2.52 13.16 -2.92
C VAL A 193 2.62 11.68 -3.30
N LYS A 194 2.19 10.77 -2.42
CA LYS A 194 2.29 9.30 -2.54
C LYS A 194 3.72 8.76 -2.61
N SER A 195 3.92 7.52 -2.16
CA SER A 195 5.21 6.84 -2.11
C SER A 195 6.31 7.65 -1.39
N VAL A 196 5.97 8.32 -0.29
CA VAL A 196 6.91 9.17 0.46
C VAL A 196 6.57 9.17 1.95
N PHE A 197 7.61 9.22 2.77
CA PHE A 197 7.50 9.63 4.17
C PHE A 197 7.80 11.11 4.29
N VAL A 198 6.95 11.83 5.02
CA VAL A 198 7.14 13.25 5.30
C VAL A 198 7.12 13.47 6.79
N GLU A 199 8.14 14.15 7.29
CA GLU A 199 8.26 14.59 8.67
C GLU A 199 8.51 16.10 8.71
N TYR A 200 8.11 16.76 9.79
CA TYR A 200 8.40 18.18 9.98
C TYR A 200 9.57 18.37 10.95
N ASP A 201 10.60 19.05 10.47
CA ASP A 201 11.76 19.51 11.23
C ASP A 201 11.48 20.92 11.77
N GLU A 202 11.08 21.00 13.04
CA GLU A 202 10.72 22.26 13.69
C GLU A 202 11.91 23.21 13.86
N GLU A 203 13.11 22.65 14.10
CA GLU A 203 14.33 23.44 14.34
C GLU A 203 14.70 24.25 13.10
N ASN A 204 14.68 23.61 11.94
CA ASN A 204 15.07 24.25 10.68
C ASN A 204 13.88 24.74 9.85
N GLY A 205 12.64 24.41 10.23
CA GLY A 205 11.42 24.78 9.50
C GLY A 205 11.30 24.09 8.15
N ASN A 206 11.61 22.78 8.07
CA ASN A 206 11.59 22.02 6.81
C ASN A 206 10.62 20.84 6.88
N LEU A 207 10.00 20.51 5.74
CA LEU A 207 9.47 19.17 5.50
C LEU A 207 10.64 18.29 5.03
N LEU A 208 10.90 17.20 5.75
CA LEU A 208 11.87 16.18 5.41
C LEU A 208 11.17 15.05 4.65
N LEU A 209 11.61 14.78 3.44
CA LEU A 209 11.04 13.77 2.56
C LEU A 209 11.97 12.58 2.48
N SER A 210 11.43 11.37 2.62
CA SER A 210 12.20 10.14 2.48
C SER A 210 11.47 9.14 1.58
N THR A 211 12.14 8.62 0.54
CA THR A 211 11.50 7.77 -0.49
C THR A 211 12.50 6.94 -1.30
N PHE A 212 12.05 5.80 -1.85
CA PHE A 212 12.79 5.05 -2.89
C PHE A 212 12.50 5.55 -4.32
N GLU A 213 11.54 6.46 -4.48
CA GLU A 213 11.08 6.94 -5.78
C GLU A 213 11.48 8.39 -6.06
N GLU A 214 12.29 8.61 -7.10
CA GLU A 214 12.65 9.97 -7.54
C GLU A 214 11.42 10.81 -7.97
N GLN A 215 10.41 10.15 -8.52
CA GLN A 215 9.19 10.82 -8.95
C GLN A 215 8.40 11.36 -7.75
N ALA A 216 8.48 10.72 -6.58
CA ALA A 216 7.85 11.23 -5.36
C ALA A 216 8.49 12.55 -4.93
N VAL A 217 9.83 12.67 -5.00
CA VAL A 217 10.52 13.94 -4.74
C VAL A 217 10.07 15.03 -5.73
N LYS A 218 10.05 14.72 -7.03
CA LYS A 218 9.61 15.69 -8.07
C LYS A 218 8.17 16.13 -7.86
N ARG A 219 7.25 15.19 -7.59
CA ARG A 219 5.84 15.49 -7.27
C ARG A 219 5.74 16.40 -6.05
N ALA A 220 6.49 16.12 -4.98
CA ALA A 220 6.46 16.95 -3.79
C ALA A 220 6.94 18.38 -4.06
N THR A 221 8.02 18.55 -4.81
CA THR A 221 8.53 19.88 -5.19
C THR A 221 7.53 20.65 -6.04
N ILE A 222 6.85 20.00 -6.99
CA ILE A 222 5.84 20.66 -7.84
C ILE A 222 4.60 21.05 -7.04
N LEU A 223 4.19 20.19 -6.10
CA LEU A 223 2.94 20.37 -5.34
C LEU A 223 3.10 21.24 -4.09
N SER A 224 4.32 21.48 -3.60
CA SER A 224 4.54 22.18 -2.33
C SER A 224 3.95 23.58 -2.30
N ASP A 225 4.13 24.36 -3.36
CA ASP A 225 3.66 25.75 -3.40
C ASP A 225 2.13 25.84 -3.35
N MET A 226 1.47 24.94 -4.09
CA MET A 226 0.01 24.81 -4.06
C MET A 226 -0.45 24.38 -2.66
N TYR A 227 0.19 23.35 -2.10
CA TYR A 227 -0.14 22.84 -0.78
C TYR A 227 0.02 23.88 0.32
N PHE A 228 1.05 24.73 0.26
CA PHE A 228 1.23 25.84 1.20
C PHE A 228 0.16 26.92 1.05
N LYS A 229 -0.29 27.23 -0.18
CA LYS A 229 -1.42 28.15 -0.39
C LYS A 229 -2.70 27.61 0.25
N ASP A 230 -2.99 26.34 0.05
CA ASP A 230 -4.17 25.69 0.64
C ASP A 230 -4.06 25.61 2.18
N SER A 231 -2.86 25.32 2.70
CA SER A 231 -2.59 25.29 4.14
C SER A 231 -2.83 26.65 4.80
N ARG A 232 -2.51 27.77 4.15
CA ARG A 232 -2.83 29.11 4.67
C ARG A 232 -4.34 29.32 4.78
N GLN A 233 -5.10 28.90 3.78
CA GLN A 233 -6.56 29.00 3.81
C GLN A 233 -7.13 28.16 4.95
N LYS A 234 -6.68 26.90 5.08
CA LYS A 234 -7.06 26.02 6.21
C LYS A 234 -6.71 26.66 7.56
N MET A 235 -5.50 27.20 7.71
CA MET A 235 -5.06 27.89 8.93
C MET A 235 -5.97 29.06 9.32
N GLN A 236 -6.32 29.93 8.36
CA GLN A 236 -7.21 31.07 8.60
C GLN A 236 -8.62 30.63 9.01
N LEU A 237 -9.13 29.53 8.45
CA LEU A 237 -10.43 28.99 8.84
C LEU A 237 -10.42 28.43 10.26
N LEU A 238 -9.37 27.71 10.65
CA LEU A 238 -9.20 27.19 12.01
C LEU A 238 -9.14 28.31 13.03
N GLN A 239 -8.37 29.38 12.76
CA GLN A 239 -8.30 30.55 13.65
C GLN A 239 -9.67 31.21 13.83
N ARG A 240 -10.51 31.30 12.79
CA ARG A 240 -11.88 31.82 12.92
C ARG A 240 -12.77 30.90 13.77
N GLN A 241 -12.63 29.58 13.65
CA GLN A 241 -13.42 28.63 14.44
C GLN A 241 -13.05 28.65 15.92
N GLU A 242 -11.76 28.78 16.26
CA GLU A 242 -11.30 28.91 17.65
C GLU A 242 -11.84 30.18 18.31
N VAL A 243 -11.87 31.29 17.57
CA VAL A 243 -12.45 32.56 18.03
C VAL A 243 -13.96 32.42 18.29
N ILE A 244 -14.71 31.80 17.38
CA ILE A 244 -16.16 31.59 17.53
C ILE A 244 -16.47 30.70 18.74
N SER A 245 -15.70 29.63 18.94
CA SER A 245 -15.85 28.73 20.10
C SER A 245 -15.71 29.48 21.43
N PHE A 246 -14.76 30.42 21.50
CA PHE A 246 -14.57 31.29 22.67
C PHE A 246 -15.78 32.18 22.96
N TYR A 247 -16.46 32.69 21.93
CA TYR A 247 -17.65 33.54 22.11
C TYR A 247 -18.94 32.76 22.40
N SER A 248 -18.97 31.44 22.18
CA SER A 248 -20.12 30.57 22.51
C SER A 248 -20.05 29.94 23.91
N VAL A 249 -18.97 30.19 24.66
CA VAL A 249 -18.79 29.75 26.06
C VAL A 249 -18.99 30.90 27.06
N PHE A 250 -19.27 32.11 26.56
CA PHE A 250 -19.78 33.26 27.32
C PHE A 250 -21.23 33.54 26.91
#